data_AF-A0A8C7WBJ3-F1
#
_entry.id   AF-A0A8C7WBJ3-F1
#
_cell.length_a   1.000
_cell.length_b   1.000
_cell.length_c   1.000
_cell.angle_alpha   90.00
_cell.angle_beta   90.00
_cell.angle_gamma   90.00
#
_symmetry.space_group_name_H-M   'P 1'
#
loop_
_entity.id
_entity.type
_entity.pdbx_description
1 polymer ?
#
loop_
_entity_poly.entity_id
_entity_poly.type
_entity_poly.pdbx_seq_one_letter_code
_entity_poly.pdbx_strand_id
1 'polypeptide(L)'
;MAVCARLCGVGQSRRCRRRQRHNQQDQGSDSDMDEEEGERIVAAAEATADSASTVPPNPQSLLDLPPEILVEVFSSLPGTELPNLALVCKKFRQILNTETIWRRRCTEEFGMREDLRKMEVVGVSSRELYAKLLHPYRHILGLWQPDIGPYGGLLNVVVDGLFIIGWMYLPPHDPRVEDPMRRRPLFRIHMWESNKVAVECMYGHKGPHKGDIQTGKKDEFSTKCNQTDHHRMPGGRQEEFRTWLEEEWGRTLEDIFHEHMQELILMKFIYTSQYDNCLTYRRIYLPPRMPSDLLQPGLFKGTYGSHGLEIVMLSFHGPCARATKLTGDPNVPAGQLTLDVDLNRPVCLPDLVHQRSIEELSRLVLGMHEEAQREVQNPDVAPQGAASEGAVAGGAGAAGLESAMEAQSESPQPGPSSSSASSEAQPFVLPLGVMTRNEVYPRTCKMCFYGTGLIAGHGFTSPERTPGLFVLFDEDHFGFIWLELKSFSLYSRLTDRLAHAYAPDMERFEAMLRNMQSWTS
;
A
#
# COMPACT_ATOMS: atom_id res chain seq x y z
N MET A 1 -2.64 -23.38 33.93
CA MET A 1 -3.47 -22.93 35.09
C MET A 1 -2.93 -21.62 35.64
N ALA A 2 -3.74 -20.55 35.53
CA ALA A 2 -3.89 -19.43 36.47
C ALA A 2 -2.65 -18.73 37.11
N VAL A 3 -1.71 -18.15 36.35
CA VAL A 3 -0.79 -17.10 36.90
C VAL A 3 -0.38 -16.02 35.86
N CYS A 4 -1.24 -15.64 34.90
CA CYS A 4 -0.87 -14.55 33.97
C CYS A 4 -1.96 -13.48 33.75
N ALA A 5 -3.04 -13.50 34.54
CA ALA A 5 -4.17 -12.58 34.41
C ALA A 5 -4.22 -11.50 35.51
N ARG A 6 -3.08 -11.10 36.07
CA ARG A 6 -2.98 -9.99 37.02
C ARG A 6 -1.79 -9.12 36.63
N LEU A 7 -2.02 -8.15 35.75
CA LEU A 7 -1.20 -6.93 35.62
C LEU A 7 -1.79 -5.89 34.65
N CYS A 8 -2.96 -6.11 34.04
CA CYS A 8 -3.68 -5.03 33.34
C CYS A 8 -4.66 -4.33 34.28
N GLY A 9 -4.25 -3.16 34.76
CA GLY A 9 -5.09 -2.27 35.58
C GLY A 9 -6.40 -1.92 34.88
N VAL A 10 -7.50 -2.10 35.61
CA VAL A 10 -8.87 -1.87 35.16
C VAL A 10 -9.12 -0.36 35.07
N GLY A 11 -9.05 0.19 33.85
CA GLY A 11 -9.55 1.52 33.55
C GLY A 11 -11.08 1.52 33.55
N GLN A 12 -11.69 2.24 34.49
CA GLN A 12 -13.13 2.36 34.66
C GLN A 12 -13.82 2.90 33.39
N SER A 13 -14.72 2.12 32.82
CA SER A 13 -15.66 2.55 31.78
C SER A 13 -16.57 3.66 32.32
N ARG A 14 -16.37 4.89 31.84
CA ARG A 14 -17.29 6.00 32.08
C ARG A 14 -18.59 5.74 31.32
N ARG A 15 -19.61 5.32 32.07
CA ARG A 15 -21.02 5.25 31.64
C ARG A 15 -21.48 6.62 31.10
N CYS A 16 -21.70 6.73 29.79
CA CYS A 16 -22.41 7.87 29.21
C CYS A 16 -23.91 7.73 29.48
N ARG A 17 -24.44 8.71 30.23
CA ARG A 17 -25.86 8.84 30.56
C ARG A 17 -26.69 9.09 29.29
N ARG A 18 -27.69 8.22 29.08
CA ARG A 18 -28.90 8.46 28.28
C ARG A 18 -29.48 9.85 28.61
N ARG A 19 -29.68 10.69 27.61
CA ARG A 19 -30.67 11.78 27.65
C ARG A 19 -31.77 11.43 26.65
N GLN A 20 -32.92 11.03 27.18
CA GLN A 20 -34.19 11.01 26.46
C GLN A 20 -34.65 12.46 26.25
N ARG A 21 -35.10 12.78 25.03
CA ARG A 21 -36.08 13.86 24.81
C ARG A 21 -37.26 13.25 24.06
N HIS A 22 -38.44 13.55 24.59
CA HIS A 22 -39.76 13.14 24.13
C HIS A 22 -40.48 14.36 23.54
N ASN A 23 -41.45 14.09 22.66
CA ASN A 23 -42.51 14.95 22.11
C ASN A 23 -42.09 16.02 21.07
N GLN A 24 -42.87 16.34 20.03
CA GLN A 24 -44.23 15.96 19.57
C GLN A 24 -44.28 16.33 18.07
N GLN A 25 -44.79 15.45 17.19
CA GLN A 25 -46.02 15.65 16.42
C GLN A 25 -46.36 17.11 16.06
N ASP A 26 -46.30 17.43 14.76
CA ASP A 26 -47.33 18.25 14.14
C ASP A 26 -47.62 17.76 12.72
N GLN A 27 -48.92 17.65 12.44
CA GLN A 27 -49.50 17.23 11.18
C GLN A 27 -49.68 18.46 10.28
N GLY A 28 -49.40 18.30 9.00
CA GLY A 28 -49.69 19.31 7.98
C GLY A 28 -49.76 18.63 6.62
N SER A 29 -50.97 18.19 6.27
CA SER A 29 -51.37 17.83 4.92
C SER A 29 -51.34 19.08 4.04
N ASP A 30 -50.68 19.01 2.89
CA ASP A 30 -51.23 19.72 1.73
C ASP A 30 -50.88 18.98 0.44
N SER A 31 -51.89 18.93 -0.40
CA SER A 31 -52.07 18.12 -1.60
C SER A 31 -51.66 18.86 -2.87
N ASP A 32 -51.32 18.07 -3.88
CA ASP A 32 -51.48 18.30 -5.32
C ASP A 32 -50.77 19.51 -5.96
N MET A 33 -49.87 19.23 -6.91
CA MET A 33 -50.22 19.20 -8.33
C MET A 33 -48.98 18.84 -9.16
N ASP A 34 -49.07 17.70 -9.85
CA ASP A 34 -48.16 17.28 -10.91
C ASP A 34 -48.39 18.17 -12.15
N GLU A 35 -47.36 18.87 -12.61
CA GLU A 35 -47.35 19.50 -13.94
C GLU A 35 -46.56 18.62 -14.90
N GLU A 36 -47.29 17.75 -15.62
CA GLU A 36 -46.84 17.12 -16.86
C GLU A 36 -46.88 18.17 -17.99
N GLU A 37 -45.72 18.69 -18.42
CA GLU A 37 -45.63 19.44 -19.67
C GLU A 37 -45.51 18.47 -20.85
N GLY A 38 -46.64 18.28 -21.55
CA GLY A 38 -46.73 17.54 -22.80
C GLY A 38 -46.07 18.28 -23.96
N GLU A 39 -45.29 17.53 -24.73
CA GLU A 39 -44.74 17.91 -26.03
C GLU A 39 -45.87 18.29 -27.02
N ARG A 40 -45.80 19.50 -27.59
CA ARG A 40 -46.56 19.87 -28.79
C ARG A 40 -45.62 20.37 -29.89
N ILE A 41 -45.48 19.53 -30.90
CA ILE A 41 -44.94 19.87 -32.21
C ILE A 41 -45.98 20.73 -32.93
N VAL A 42 -45.62 21.98 -33.28
CA VAL A 42 -46.41 22.80 -34.21
C VAL A 42 -45.53 23.11 -35.41
N ALA A 43 -45.85 22.47 -36.54
CA ALA A 43 -45.37 22.84 -37.85
C ALA A 43 -46.22 24.01 -38.37
N ALA A 44 -45.58 25.08 -38.82
CA ALA A 44 -46.14 26.05 -39.76
C ALA A 44 -45.03 26.59 -40.66
N ALA A 45 -45.36 26.70 -41.93
CA ALA A 45 -44.47 26.74 -43.08
C ALA A 45 -44.05 28.16 -43.52
N GLU A 46 -42.92 28.16 -44.25
CA GLU A 46 -42.52 29.04 -45.37
C GLU A 46 -42.50 30.57 -45.21
N ALA A 47 -41.30 31.16 -45.35
CA ALA A 47 -41.06 32.19 -46.35
C ALA A 47 -39.56 32.40 -46.64
N THR A 48 -39.27 32.44 -47.95
CA THR A 48 -38.19 33.16 -48.65
C THR A 48 -36.75 32.70 -48.46
N ALA A 49 -36.28 31.99 -49.49
CA ALA A 49 -34.88 31.89 -49.86
C ALA A 49 -34.32 33.29 -50.13
N ASP A 50 -33.29 33.66 -49.38
CA ASP A 50 -32.30 34.63 -49.82
C ASP A 50 -30.91 34.03 -49.58
N SER A 51 -30.18 33.88 -50.68
CA SER A 51 -28.86 33.25 -50.72
C SER A 51 -27.82 34.21 -50.14
N ALA A 52 -27.55 34.08 -48.84
CA ALA A 52 -26.41 34.72 -48.20
C ALA A 52 -25.63 33.66 -47.41
N SER A 53 -24.47 33.27 -47.95
CA SER A 53 -23.33 32.63 -47.28
C SER A 53 -23.56 32.21 -45.81
N THR A 54 -24.10 31.02 -45.59
CA THR A 54 -24.30 30.46 -44.24
C THR A 54 -23.00 29.92 -43.68
N VAL A 55 -22.13 30.82 -43.21
CA VAL A 55 -21.17 30.47 -42.17
C VAL A 55 -21.95 30.53 -40.85
N PRO A 56 -22.05 29.43 -40.06
CA PRO A 56 -22.74 29.51 -38.78
C PRO A 56 -22.11 30.62 -37.94
N PRO A 57 -22.91 31.48 -37.28
CA PRO A 57 -22.38 32.58 -36.49
C PRO A 57 -21.40 32.02 -35.46
N ASN A 58 -20.19 32.60 -35.44
CA ASN A 58 -19.17 32.19 -34.49
C ASN A 58 -19.71 32.45 -33.06
N PRO A 59 -19.70 31.46 -32.16
CA PRO A 59 -20.28 31.61 -30.83
C PRO A 59 -19.60 32.76 -30.08
N GLN A 60 -20.38 33.70 -29.55
CA GLN A 60 -19.85 34.89 -28.87
C GLN A 60 -19.75 34.70 -27.35
N SER A 61 -20.48 33.72 -26.82
CA SER A 61 -20.47 33.32 -25.41
C SER A 61 -20.39 31.80 -25.27
N LEU A 62 -19.88 31.35 -24.12
CA LEU A 62 -19.94 29.93 -23.73
C LEU A 62 -21.39 29.39 -23.77
N LEU A 63 -22.38 30.23 -23.49
CA LEU A 63 -23.79 29.87 -23.53
C LEU A 63 -24.31 29.59 -24.95
N ASP A 64 -23.63 30.06 -25.99
CA ASP A 64 -24.04 29.87 -27.38
C ASP A 64 -23.55 28.54 -27.96
N LEU A 65 -22.68 27.84 -27.22
CA LEU A 65 -22.18 26.54 -27.65
C LEU A 65 -23.30 25.49 -27.68
N PRO A 66 -23.22 24.54 -28.65
CA PRO A 66 -24.08 23.37 -28.67
C PRO A 66 -23.96 22.56 -27.36
N PRO A 67 -25.06 21.94 -26.87
CA PRO A 67 -25.05 21.14 -25.65
C PRO A 67 -23.98 20.05 -25.62
N GLU A 68 -23.68 19.41 -26.76
CA GLU A 68 -22.70 18.35 -26.89
C GLU A 68 -21.29 18.84 -26.60
N ILE A 69 -20.96 20.04 -27.06
CA ILE A 69 -19.67 20.68 -26.79
C ILE A 69 -19.57 21.06 -25.31
N LEU A 70 -20.67 21.57 -24.73
CA LEU A 70 -20.73 21.86 -23.30
C LEU A 70 -20.59 20.60 -22.45
N VAL A 71 -21.20 19.49 -22.85
CA VAL A 71 -21.04 18.18 -22.20
C VAL A 71 -19.57 17.76 -22.25
N GLU A 72 -18.88 17.86 -23.39
CA GLU A 72 -17.47 17.50 -23.50
C GLU A 72 -16.58 18.39 -22.61
N VAL A 73 -16.82 19.72 -22.64
CA VAL A 73 -16.10 20.67 -21.79
C VAL A 73 -16.33 20.36 -20.31
N PHE A 74 -17.59 20.20 -19.86
CA PHE A 74 -17.88 19.90 -18.46
C PHE A 74 -17.36 18.53 -18.04
N SER A 75 -17.42 17.55 -18.94
CA SER A 75 -16.85 16.22 -18.75
C SER A 75 -15.34 16.22 -18.59
N SER A 76 -14.64 17.31 -18.90
CA SER A 76 -13.18 17.43 -18.68
C SER A 76 -12.80 18.03 -17.33
N LEU A 77 -13.76 18.65 -16.63
CA LEU A 77 -13.51 19.34 -15.36
C LEU A 77 -13.55 18.37 -14.17
N PRO A 78 -12.84 18.66 -13.07
CA PRO A 78 -13.01 17.91 -11.84
C PRO A 78 -14.47 17.92 -11.38
N GLY A 79 -14.97 16.79 -10.90
CA GLY A 79 -16.34 16.64 -10.42
C GLY A 79 -16.67 17.57 -9.25
N THR A 80 -15.66 18.05 -8.52
CA THR A 80 -15.78 19.06 -7.47
C THR A 80 -16.16 20.46 -7.99
N GLU A 81 -15.88 20.77 -9.25
CA GLU A 81 -16.21 22.07 -9.87
C GLU A 81 -17.61 22.09 -10.51
N LEU A 82 -18.16 20.92 -10.82
CA LEU A 82 -19.48 20.80 -11.47
C LEU A 82 -20.63 21.41 -10.64
N PRO A 83 -20.68 21.31 -9.29
CA PRO A 83 -21.67 22.01 -8.50
C PRO A 83 -21.65 23.53 -8.70
N ASN A 84 -20.46 24.14 -8.82
CA ASN A 84 -20.34 25.58 -9.06
C ASN A 84 -20.89 25.95 -10.44
N LEU A 85 -20.59 25.15 -11.47
CA LEU A 85 -21.17 25.34 -12.82
C LEU A 85 -22.69 25.19 -12.84
N ALA A 86 -23.25 24.26 -12.07
CA ALA A 86 -24.70 24.07 -11.95
C ALA A 86 -25.41 25.30 -11.36
N LEU A 87 -24.69 26.16 -10.63
CA LEU A 87 -25.22 27.39 -10.04
C LEU A 87 -25.15 28.59 -10.98
N VAL A 88 -24.42 28.50 -12.11
CA VAL A 88 -24.23 29.63 -13.03
C VAL A 88 -25.52 30.00 -13.75
N CYS A 89 -26.24 29.04 -14.34
CA CYS A 89 -27.48 29.30 -15.05
C CYS A 89 -28.36 28.03 -15.23
N LYS A 90 -29.61 28.22 -15.65
CA LYS A 90 -30.56 27.12 -15.92
C LYS A 90 -30.03 26.13 -16.97
N LYS A 91 -29.44 26.64 -18.07
CA LYS A 91 -28.88 25.80 -19.15
C LYS A 91 -27.79 24.87 -18.62
N PHE A 92 -26.85 25.38 -17.83
CA PHE A 92 -25.77 24.55 -17.26
C PHE A 92 -26.29 23.54 -16.25
N ARG A 93 -27.24 23.94 -15.40
CA ARG A 93 -27.89 23.02 -14.46
C ARG A 93 -28.58 21.85 -15.19
N GLN A 94 -29.25 22.12 -16.31
CA GLN A 94 -29.89 21.08 -17.13
C GLN A 94 -28.85 20.17 -17.80
N ILE A 95 -27.80 20.73 -18.40
CA ILE A 95 -26.71 19.95 -19.02
C ILE A 95 -26.00 19.07 -17.98
N LEU A 96 -25.82 19.55 -16.74
CA LEU A 96 -25.20 18.77 -15.67
C LEU A 96 -26.09 17.66 -15.09
N ASN A 97 -27.32 17.48 -15.60
CA ASN A 97 -28.10 16.27 -15.33
C ASN A 97 -27.72 15.12 -16.29
N THR A 98 -26.88 15.36 -17.29
CA THR A 98 -26.43 14.33 -18.23
C THR A 98 -25.55 13.29 -17.53
N GLU A 99 -25.98 12.03 -17.58
CA GLU A 99 -25.36 10.90 -16.88
C GLU A 99 -23.90 10.63 -17.32
N THR A 100 -23.59 10.83 -18.60
CA THR A 100 -22.25 10.57 -19.15
C THR A 100 -21.16 11.44 -18.53
N ILE A 101 -21.50 12.67 -18.10
CA ILE A 101 -20.59 13.58 -17.41
C ILE A 101 -20.15 12.94 -16.09
N TRP A 102 -21.12 12.58 -15.25
CA TRP A 102 -20.86 12.04 -13.91
C TRP A 102 -20.24 10.65 -13.97
N ARG A 103 -20.66 9.81 -14.91
CA ARG A 103 -20.05 8.51 -15.15
C ARG A 103 -18.55 8.66 -15.43
N ARG A 104 -18.18 9.59 -16.31
CA ARG A 104 -16.78 9.89 -16.62
C ARG A 104 -16.02 10.35 -15.37
N ARG A 105 -16.61 11.23 -14.54
CA ARG A 105 -15.99 11.66 -13.26
C ARG A 105 -15.78 10.48 -12.30
N CYS A 106 -16.79 9.63 -12.11
CA CYS A 106 -16.68 8.45 -11.25
C CYS A 106 -15.57 7.48 -11.74
N THR A 107 -15.45 7.27 -13.06
CA THR A 107 -14.40 6.43 -13.62
C THR A 107 -13.01 7.06 -13.52
N GLU A 108 -12.86 8.32 -13.92
CA GLU A 108 -11.54 8.99 -13.96
C GLU A 108 -11.00 9.30 -12.56
N GLU A 109 -11.85 9.72 -11.62
CA GLU A 109 -11.41 10.15 -10.29
C GLU A 109 -11.37 9.00 -9.28
N PHE A 110 -12.23 8.00 -9.42
CA PHE A 110 -12.38 6.91 -8.45
C PHE A 110 -12.07 5.53 -9.02
N GLY A 111 -11.63 5.44 -10.29
CA GLY A 111 -11.24 4.17 -10.92
C GLY A 111 -12.40 3.18 -11.07
N MET A 112 -13.63 3.67 -10.98
CA MET A 112 -14.83 2.86 -10.97
C MET A 112 -15.04 2.18 -12.33
N ARG A 113 -15.19 0.85 -12.31
CA ARG A 113 -15.42 0.01 -13.47
C ARG A 113 -16.86 -0.51 -13.40
N GLU A 114 -17.78 0.16 -14.08
CA GLU A 114 -19.20 -0.17 -14.00
C GLU A 114 -19.66 -1.16 -15.07
N ASP A 115 -20.63 -1.99 -14.70
CA ASP A 115 -21.55 -2.63 -15.62
C ASP A 115 -22.84 -1.80 -15.61
N LEU A 116 -23.13 -1.10 -16.71
CA LEU A 116 -24.28 -0.19 -16.85
C LEU A 116 -25.61 -0.84 -16.45
N ARG A 117 -25.72 -2.17 -16.69
CA ARG A 117 -26.91 -2.95 -16.37
C ARG A 117 -27.18 -3.02 -14.86
N LYS A 118 -26.13 -2.99 -14.02
CA LYS A 118 -26.30 -3.03 -12.55
C LYS A 118 -26.82 -1.70 -12.00
N MET A 119 -26.43 -0.58 -12.60
CA MET A 119 -26.94 0.73 -12.17
C MET A 119 -28.41 0.90 -12.55
N GLU A 120 -28.79 0.46 -13.76
CA GLU A 120 -30.18 0.50 -14.23
C GLU A 120 -31.10 -0.35 -13.35
N VAL A 121 -30.66 -1.54 -12.96
CA VAL A 121 -31.43 -2.43 -12.06
C VAL A 121 -31.64 -1.80 -10.68
N VAL A 122 -30.66 -1.08 -10.16
CA VAL A 122 -30.67 -0.49 -8.81
C VAL A 122 -31.26 0.93 -8.81
N GLY A 123 -31.47 1.53 -9.99
CA GLY A 123 -32.08 2.85 -10.13
C GLY A 123 -31.23 4.01 -9.58
N VAL A 124 -29.90 3.86 -9.52
CA VAL A 124 -28.97 4.87 -8.98
C VAL A 124 -28.25 5.59 -10.13
N SER A 125 -28.30 6.93 -10.14
CA SER A 125 -27.54 7.74 -11.10
C SER A 125 -26.08 7.91 -10.70
N SER A 126 -25.19 8.07 -11.69
CA SER A 126 -23.76 8.35 -11.47
C SER A 126 -23.55 9.62 -10.66
N ARG A 127 -24.42 10.62 -10.84
CA ARG A 127 -24.41 11.86 -10.07
C ARG A 127 -24.64 11.60 -8.58
N GLU A 128 -25.65 10.79 -8.24
CA GLU A 128 -25.94 10.43 -6.85
C GLU A 128 -24.83 9.58 -6.26
N LEU A 129 -24.31 8.62 -7.02
CA LEU A 129 -23.17 7.80 -6.61
C LEU A 129 -21.96 8.68 -6.28
N TYR A 130 -21.62 9.61 -7.17
CA TYR A 130 -20.54 10.58 -6.96
C TYR A 130 -20.79 11.41 -5.69
N ALA A 131 -21.97 12.04 -5.58
CA ALA A 131 -22.25 13.02 -4.54
C ALA A 131 -22.47 12.39 -3.16
N LYS A 132 -23.02 11.18 -3.09
CA LYS A 132 -23.45 10.54 -1.83
C LYS A 132 -22.50 9.45 -1.35
N LEU A 133 -21.82 8.74 -2.25
CA LEU A 133 -20.91 7.65 -1.90
C LEU A 133 -19.45 8.02 -2.15
N LEU A 134 -19.06 8.29 -3.39
CA LEU A 134 -17.65 8.39 -3.76
C LEU A 134 -16.98 9.63 -3.14
N HIS A 135 -17.53 10.81 -3.38
CA HIS A 135 -16.95 12.04 -2.87
C HIS A 135 -16.98 12.11 -1.33
N PRO A 136 -18.07 11.78 -0.61
CA PRO A 136 -18.08 11.81 0.85
C PRO A 136 -17.06 10.87 1.51
N TYR A 137 -16.83 9.69 0.93
CA TYR A 137 -15.90 8.68 1.45
C TYR A 137 -14.52 8.69 0.76
N ARG A 138 -14.21 9.67 -0.09
CA ARG A 138 -12.92 9.77 -0.80
C ARG A 138 -11.70 9.69 0.11
N HIS A 139 -11.81 10.22 1.33
CA HIS A 139 -10.71 10.28 2.30
C HIS A 139 -10.35 8.93 2.91
N ILE A 140 -11.22 7.91 2.82
CA ILE A 140 -10.90 6.57 3.32
C ILE A 140 -10.34 5.66 2.22
N LEU A 141 -10.37 6.07 0.95
CA LEU A 141 -9.80 5.29 -0.15
C LEU A 141 -8.26 5.23 -0.03
N GLY A 142 -7.70 4.09 -0.43
CA GLY A 142 -6.26 3.83 -0.41
C GLY A 142 -5.81 2.79 0.59
N LEU A 143 -4.50 2.82 0.87
CA LEU A 143 -3.80 1.83 1.66
C LEU A 143 -3.63 2.27 3.11
N TRP A 144 -3.85 1.35 4.04
CA TRP A 144 -3.89 1.63 5.46
C TRP A 144 -3.27 0.51 6.30
N GLN A 145 -2.68 0.91 7.42
CA GLN A 145 -2.25 0.02 8.48
C GLN A 145 -3.20 0.19 9.68
N PRO A 146 -3.82 -0.89 10.18
CA PRO A 146 -4.62 -0.83 11.40
C PRO A 146 -3.71 -0.73 12.64
N ASP A 147 -4.16 0.06 13.61
CA ASP A 147 -3.50 0.27 14.90
C ASP A 147 -3.86 -0.88 15.88
N ILE A 148 -3.17 -2.01 15.72
CA ILE A 148 -3.37 -3.25 16.49
C ILE A 148 -2.11 -3.55 17.32
N GLY A 149 -1.69 -2.57 18.13
CA GLY A 149 -0.50 -2.69 18.96
C GLY A 149 0.73 -3.09 18.13
N PRO A 150 1.49 -4.12 18.51
CA PRO A 150 2.69 -4.51 17.77
C PRO A 150 2.39 -5.22 16.44
N TYR A 151 1.15 -5.68 16.22
CA TYR A 151 0.84 -6.58 15.11
C TYR A 151 0.60 -5.88 13.77
N GLY A 152 0.10 -4.64 13.80
CA GLY A 152 -0.26 -3.91 12.58
C GLY A 152 -1.26 -4.67 11.69
N GLY A 153 -1.07 -4.58 10.37
CA GLY A 153 -1.97 -5.16 9.37
C GLY A 153 -1.88 -4.45 8.03
N LEU A 154 -2.62 -4.95 7.03
CA LEU A 154 -2.73 -4.32 5.73
C LEU A 154 -4.20 -4.27 5.30
N LEU A 155 -4.72 -3.05 5.10
CA LEU A 155 -6.07 -2.81 4.59
C LEU A 155 -5.98 -1.97 3.32
N ASN A 156 -6.65 -2.40 2.25
CA ASN A 156 -6.85 -1.60 1.06
C ASN A 156 -8.35 -1.28 0.90
N VAL A 157 -8.69 0.01 0.87
CA VAL A 157 -10.07 0.48 0.71
C VAL A 157 -10.27 0.93 -0.74
N VAL A 158 -11.17 0.26 -1.44
CA VAL A 158 -11.35 0.41 -2.89
C VAL A 158 -12.81 0.55 -3.27
N VAL A 159 -13.06 1.12 -4.45
CA VAL A 159 -14.36 1.13 -5.10
C VAL A 159 -14.51 -0.14 -5.93
N ASP A 160 -15.59 -0.88 -5.73
CA ASP A 160 -15.97 -2.08 -6.49
C ASP A 160 -17.46 -2.02 -6.84
N GLY A 161 -17.76 -1.57 -8.06
CA GLY A 161 -19.12 -1.26 -8.48
C GLY A 161 -19.79 -0.23 -7.57
N LEU A 162 -20.94 -0.57 -7.00
CA LEU A 162 -21.72 0.28 -6.09
C LEU A 162 -21.24 0.20 -4.63
N PHE A 163 -20.09 -0.44 -4.39
CA PHE A 163 -19.54 -0.64 -3.06
C PHE A 163 -18.21 0.10 -2.89
N ILE A 164 -17.98 0.62 -1.68
CA ILE A 164 -16.63 0.86 -1.16
C ILE A 164 -16.33 -0.26 -0.18
N ILE A 165 -15.26 -1.01 -0.40
CA ILE A 165 -14.93 -2.20 0.40
C ILE A 165 -13.54 -2.03 1.03
N GLY A 166 -13.46 -2.25 2.34
CA GLY A 166 -12.18 -2.38 3.06
C GLY A 166 -11.71 -3.83 3.04
N TRP A 167 -10.77 -4.16 2.16
CA TRP A 167 -10.17 -5.49 2.06
C TRP A 167 -8.95 -5.61 2.97
N MET A 168 -9.04 -6.47 3.99
CA MET A 168 -7.89 -6.86 4.80
C MET A 168 -7.09 -7.93 4.07
N TYR A 169 -5.80 -7.69 3.91
CA TYR A 169 -4.84 -8.62 3.34
C TYR A 169 -4.07 -9.31 4.48
N LEU A 170 -4.01 -10.63 4.42
CA LEU A 170 -3.37 -11.48 5.40
C LEU A 170 -2.31 -12.33 4.69
N PRO A 171 -1.13 -12.56 5.30
CA PRO A 171 -0.13 -13.41 4.70
C PRO A 171 -0.66 -14.84 4.53
N PRO A 172 -0.09 -15.65 3.61
CA PRO A 172 -0.39 -17.08 3.55
C PRO A 172 0.02 -17.79 4.84
N HIS A 173 -0.29 -19.08 4.96
CA HIS A 173 0.09 -19.86 6.14
C HIS A 173 1.60 -20.10 6.16
N ASP A 174 2.21 -19.96 7.33
CA ASP A 174 3.63 -20.26 7.53
C ASP A 174 3.95 -21.73 7.15
N PRO A 175 5.10 -21.99 6.49
CA PRO A 175 6.11 -21.04 6.01
C PRO A 175 5.97 -20.72 4.50
N ARG A 176 4.76 -20.81 3.92
CA ARG A 176 4.54 -20.75 2.46
C ARG A 176 4.61 -19.33 1.90
N VAL A 177 5.82 -18.75 1.93
CA VAL A 177 6.06 -17.37 1.54
C VAL A 177 5.74 -17.09 0.07
N GLU A 178 5.67 -18.09 -0.80
CA GLU A 178 5.30 -17.90 -2.22
C GLU A 178 3.80 -17.89 -2.48
N ASP A 179 3.00 -18.40 -1.54
CA ASP A 179 1.55 -18.48 -1.72
C ASP A 179 0.93 -17.05 -1.81
N PRO A 180 -0.19 -16.90 -2.53
CA PRO A 180 -0.85 -15.61 -2.67
C PRO A 180 -1.41 -15.12 -1.32
N MET A 181 -1.61 -13.81 -1.22
CA MET A 181 -2.24 -13.21 -0.05
C MET A 181 -3.67 -13.74 0.13
N ARG A 182 -4.04 -14.01 1.38
CA ARG A 182 -5.44 -14.19 1.76
C ARG A 182 -6.09 -12.83 1.88
N ARG A 183 -7.38 -12.73 1.56
CA ARG A 183 -8.14 -11.47 1.61
C ARG A 183 -9.53 -11.69 2.18
N ARG A 184 -9.98 -10.76 3.02
CA ARG A 184 -11.36 -10.75 3.54
C ARG A 184 -11.89 -9.33 3.69
N PRO A 185 -13.19 -9.08 3.46
CA PRO A 185 -13.77 -7.77 3.67
C PRO A 185 -13.98 -7.53 5.17
N LEU A 186 -13.62 -6.35 5.68
CA LEU A 186 -13.92 -5.95 7.06
C LEU A 186 -15.16 -5.08 7.18
N PHE A 187 -15.40 -4.28 6.14
CA PHE A 187 -16.57 -3.45 6.02
C PHE A 187 -16.88 -3.22 4.55
N ARG A 188 -18.13 -2.83 4.27
CA ARG A 188 -18.52 -2.26 2.99
C ARG A 188 -19.47 -1.10 3.18
N ILE A 189 -19.45 -0.18 2.24
CA ILE A 189 -20.33 0.97 2.17
C ILE A 189 -21.04 0.89 0.83
N HIS A 190 -22.35 1.04 0.80
CA HIS A 190 -23.12 0.82 -0.41
C HIS A 190 -24.37 1.68 -0.46
N MET A 191 -25.00 1.70 -1.63
CA MET A 191 -26.28 2.34 -1.88
C MET A 191 -27.15 1.39 -2.74
N TRP A 192 -28.27 0.89 -2.19
CA TRP A 192 -29.23 0.04 -2.93
C TRP A 192 -30.35 0.93 -3.47
N GLU A 193 -31.44 1.12 -2.73
CA GLU A 193 -32.57 1.96 -3.15
C GLU A 193 -33.02 2.79 -1.95
N SER A 194 -33.51 4.02 -2.15
CA SER A 194 -33.78 5.10 -1.15
C SER A 194 -32.70 6.16 -0.95
N ASN A 195 -31.70 6.25 -1.83
CA ASN A 195 -30.72 7.35 -1.78
C ASN A 195 -29.95 7.44 -0.44
N LYS A 196 -29.94 6.34 0.31
CA LYS A 196 -29.38 6.22 1.65
C LYS A 196 -28.15 5.34 1.59
N VAL A 197 -27.04 5.90 2.03
CA VAL A 197 -25.79 5.15 2.19
C VAL A 197 -25.87 4.33 3.47
N ALA A 198 -25.51 3.06 3.38
CA ALA A 198 -25.39 2.17 4.52
C ALA A 198 -23.94 1.69 4.65
N VAL A 199 -23.49 1.62 5.90
CA VAL A 199 -22.19 1.08 6.29
C VAL A 199 -22.45 -0.23 7.02
N GLU A 200 -21.78 -1.28 6.55
CA GLU A 200 -21.88 -2.61 7.14
C GLU A 200 -20.52 -3.10 7.61
N CYS A 201 -20.50 -3.63 8.82
CA CYS A 201 -19.43 -4.48 9.31
C CYS A 201 -19.57 -5.87 8.68
N MET A 202 -18.46 -6.40 8.18
CA MET A 202 -18.40 -7.70 7.50
C MET A 202 -17.68 -8.77 8.36
N TYR A 203 -17.31 -8.42 9.59
CA TYR A 203 -16.55 -9.30 10.48
C TYR A 203 -17.42 -10.37 11.14
N GLY A 204 -16.83 -11.52 11.47
CA GLY A 204 -17.54 -12.66 12.03
C GLY A 204 -18.23 -13.53 10.99
N HIS A 205 -19.08 -14.45 11.46
CA HIS A 205 -19.61 -15.55 10.64
C HIS A 205 -21.14 -15.53 10.51
N LYS A 206 -21.81 -14.46 10.96
CA LYS A 206 -23.28 -14.28 10.89
C LYS A 206 -23.74 -13.33 9.78
N GLY A 207 -22.84 -12.99 8.85
CA GLY A 207 -23.12 -12.12 7.71
C GLY A 207 -22.99 -10.62 8.00
N PRO A 208 -23.25 -9.77 6.99
CA PRO A 208 -23.18 -8.32 7.09
C PRO A 208 -24.16 -7.78 8.13
N HIS A 209 -23.72 -6.80 8.90
CA HIS A 209 -24.53 -6.17 9.95
C HIS A 209 -24.11 -4.71 10.15
N LYS A 210 -24.85 -3.95 10.96
CA LYS A 210 -24.65 -2.50 11.04
C LYS A 210 -23.26 -2.15 11.59
N GLY A 211 -22.56 -1.27 10.86
CA GLY A 211 -21.33 -0.65 11.30
C GLY A 211 -21.35 0.87 11.08
N ASP A 212 -20.30 1.54 11.57
CA ASP A 212 -20.05 2.96 11.39
C ASP A 212 -18.61 3.19 10.92
N ILE A 213 -18.40 4.27 10.17
CA ILE A 213 -17.07 4.80 9.82
C ILE A 213 -16.96 6.22 10.35
N GLN A 214 -15.85 6.52 11.02
CA GLN A 214 -15.56 7.85 11.55
C GLN A 214 -14.31 8.39 10.88
N THR A 215 -14.47 9.53 10.19
CA THR A 215 -13.39 10.30 9.61
C THR A 215 -13.19 11.55 10.46
N GLY A 216 -12.13 11.58 11.28
CA GLY A 216 -11.91 12.67 12.24
C GLY A 216 -10.63 13.45 12.01
N LYS A 217 -9.61 12.83 11.43
CA LYS A 217 -8.31 13.44 11.15
C LYS A 217 -7.89 13.15 9.72
N LYS A 218 -7.01 13.99 9.18
CA LYS A 218 -6.34 13.69 7.92
C LYS A 218 -5.50 12.41 8.10
N ASP A 219 -5.50 11.55 7.08
CA ASP A 219 -4.68 10.33 7.06
C ASP A 219 -5.00 9.31 8.18
N GLU A 220 -6.20 9.39 8.75
CA GLU A 220 -6.72 8.46 9.76
C GLU A 220 -8.25 8.29 9.63
N PHE A 221 -8.74 7.06 9.77
CA PHE A 221 -10.17 6.80 9.98
C PHE A 221 -10.37 5.63 10.93
N SER A 222 -11.58 5.44 11.45
CA SER A 222 -11.89 4.28 12.27
C SER A 222 -13.20 3.61 11.90
N THR A 223 -13.28 2.30 12.15
CA THR A 223 -14.50 1.50 12.05
C THR A 223 -15.06 1.22 13.43
N LYS A 224 -16.38 1.10 13.53
CA LYS A 224 -17.05 0.64 14.75
C LYS A 224 -18.14 -0.35 14.37
N CYS A 225 -18.14 -1.51 15.01
CA CYS A 225 -19.26 -2.44 14.97
C CYS A 225 -20.25 -2.09 16.11
N ASN A 226 -21.55 -2.03 15.80
CA ASN A 226 -22.59 -1.78 16.81
C ASN A 226 -23.27 -3.07 17.30
N GLN A 227 -22.95 -4.22 16.67
CA GLN A 227 -23.64 -5.50 16.85
C GLN A 227 -22.62 -6.65 16.94
N THR A 228 -21.74 -6.60 17.94
CA THR A 228 -20.63 -7.56 18.09
C THR A 228 -21.08 -8.98 18.45
N ASP A 229 -22.36 -9.19 18.74
CA ASP A 229 -22.99 -10.51 18.82
C ASP A 229 -22.87 -11.30 17.50
N HIS A 230 -22.71 -10.60 16.37
CA HIS A 230 -22.45 -11.20 15.06
C HIS A 230 -21.06 -11.84 14.96
N HIS A 231 -20.13 -11.40 15.81
CA HIS A 231 -18.76 -11.91 15.85
C HIS A 231 -18.62 -13.18 16.70
N ARG A 232 -19.60 -13.44 17.57
CA ARG A 232 -19.57 -14.56 18.52
C ARG A 232 -20.03 -15.85 17.87
N MET A 233 -19.29 -16.94 18.12
CA MET A 233 -19.67 -18.27 17.66
C MET A 233 -20.42 -19.06 18.74
N PRO A 234 -21.32 -20.01 18.38
CA PRO A 234 -22.11 -20.78 19.34
C PRO A 234 -21.26 -21.56 20.36
N GLY A 235 -20.11 -22.10 19.95
CA GLY A 235 -19.11 -22.77 20.79
C GLY A 235 -18.21 -21.81 21.58
N GLY A 236 -18.56 -20.53 21.61
CA GLY A 236 -17.86 -19.50 22.37
C GLY A 236 -16.42 -19.27 21.92
N ARG A 237 -15.59 -18.75 22.84
CA ARG A 237 -14.21 -18.34 22.56
C ARG A 237 -13.30 -19.47 22.08
N GLN A 238 -13.60 -20.72 22.44
CA GLN A 238 -12.84 -21.88 21.99
C GLN A 238 -13.07 -22.17 20.51
N GLU A 239 -14.31 -22.09 20.05
CA GLU A 239 -14.62 -22.21 18.62
C GLU A 239 -14.05 -21.03 17.83
N GLU A 240 -14.20 -19.80 18.34
CA GLU A 240 -13.59 -18.62 17.72
C GLU A 240 -12.07 -18.76 17.55
N PHE A 241 -11.38 -19.30 18.56
CA PHE A 241 -9.94 -19.54 18.47
C PHE A 241 -9.60 -20.61 17.42
N ARG A 242 -10.32 -21.74 17.40
CA ARG A 242 -10.06 -22.81 16.42
C ARG A 242 -10.29 -22.34 14.99
N THR A 243 -11.39 -21.63 14.74
CA THR A 243 -11.68 -21.05 13.41
C THR A 243 -10.63 -20.04 13.01
N TRP A 244 -10.23 -19.14 13.91
CA TRP A 244 -9.16 -18.18 13.66
C TRP A 244 -7.81 -18.87 13.38
N LEU A 245 -7.50 -19.93 14.11
CA LEU A 245 -6.27 -20.70 13.94
C LEU A 245 -6.24 -21.42 12.58
N GLU A 246 -7.35 -22.00 12.17
CA GLU A 246 -7.51 -22.59 10.84
C GLU A 246 -7.34 -21.53 9.73
N GLU A 247 -7.96 -20.36 9.90
CA GLU A 247 -7.83 -19.26 8.95
C GLU A 247 -6.40 -18.74 8.84
N GLU A 248 -5.71 -18.51 9.96
CA GLU A 248 -4.39 -17.86 10.01
C GLU A 248 -3.21 -18.81 9.82
N TRP A 249 -3.35 -20.08 10.21
CA TRP A 249 -2.26 -21.07 10.21
C TRP A 249 -2.57 -22.33 9.41
N GLY A 250 -3.84 -22.65 9.15
CA GLY A 250 -4.23 -23.87 8.43
C GLY A 250 -3.84 -25.16 9.16
N ARG A 251 -3.63 -25.10 10.48
CA ARG A 251 -3.18 -26.19 11.34
C ARG A 251 -3.95 -26.17 12.66
N THR A 252 -4.01 -27.32 13.33
CA THR A 252 -4.47 -27.37 14.72
C THR A 252 -3.37 -26.92 15.67
N LEU A 253 -3.70 -26.65 16.94
CA LEU A 253 -2.69 -26.22 17.91
C LEU A 253 -1.73 -27.38 18.23
N GLU A 254 -2.26 -28.61 18.20
CA GLU A 254 -1.54 -29.86 18.42
C GLU A 254 -0.49 -30.13 17.34
N ASP A 255 -0.74 -29.69 16.10
CA ASP A 255 0.20 -29.82 14.97
C ASP A 255 1.37 -28.82 15.05
N ILE A 256 1.31 -27.84 15.96
CA ILE A 256 2.34 -26.82 16.14
C ILE A 256 3.28 -27.30 17.25
N PHE A 257 4.36 -27.98 16.87
CA PHE A 257 5.26 -28.67 17.80
C PHE A 257 6.01 -27.79 18.81
N HIS A 258 6.11 -26.48 18.58
CA HIS A 258 6.87 -25.58 19.45
C HIS A 258 5.94 -24.85 20.44
N GLU A 259 6.06 -25.14 21.74
CA GLU A 259 5.26 -24.53 22.81
C GLU A 259 5.31 -22.99 22.78
N HIS A 260 6.50 -22.41 22.63
CA HIS A 260 6.65 -20.96 22.53
C HIS A 260 5.85 -20.34 21.36
N MET A 261 5.76 -21.05 20.23
CA MET A 261 4.97 -20.61 19.08
C MET A 261 3.46 -20.67 19.40
N GLN A 262 3.01 -21.71 20.10
CA GLN A 262 1.62 -21.80 20.58
C GLN A 262 1.26 -20.63 21.51
N GLU A 263 2.17 -20.25 22.42
CA GLU A 263 1.98 -19.09 23.32
C GLU A 263 1.85 -17.78 22.55
N LEU A 264 2.73 -17.53 21.57
CA LEU A 264 2.68 -16.34 20.73
C LEU A 264 1.38 -16.27 19.92
N ILE A 265 0.95 -17.39 19.35
CA ILE A 265 -0.31 -17.52 18.60
C ILE A 265 -1.51 -17.22 19.48
N LEU A 266 -1.56 -17.81 20.68
CA LEU A 266 -2.65 -17.60 21.63
C LEU A 266 -2.68 -16.14 22.10
N MET A 267 -1.52 -15.55 22.38
CA MET A 267 -1.41 -14.13 22.75
C MET A 267 -1.88 -13.22 21.62
N LYS A 268 -1.49 -13.48 20.37
CA LYS A 268 -1.93 -12.74 19.18
C LYS A 268 -3.45 -12.82 19.02
N PHE A 269 -4.05 -14.01 19.16
CA PHE A 269 -5.50 -14.16 19.13
C PHE A 269 -6.19 -13.36 20.23
N ILE A 270 -5.75 -13.51 21.48
CA ILE A 270 -6.39 -12.84 22.62
C ILE A 270 -6.31 -11.33 22.47
N TYR A 271 -5.15 -10.81 22.04
CA TYR A 271 -4.92 -9.37 21.89
C TYR A 271 -5.73 -8.79 20.73
N THR A 272 -5.60 -9.35 19.53
CA THR A 272 -6.26 -8.82 18.33
C THR A 272 -7.78 -8.91 18.42
N SER A 273 -8.31 -9.98 19.03
CA SER A 273 -9.76 -10.13 19.21
C SER A 273 -10.40 -9.18 20.23
N GLN A 274 -9.62 -8.48 21.08
CA GLN A 274 -10.17 -7.43 21.96
C GLN A 274 -10.70 -6.23 21.18
N TYR A 275 -10.15 -5.97 19.99
CA TYR A 275 -10.57 -4.85 19.17
C TYR A 275 -11.96 -5.08 18.56
N ASP A 276 -12.35 -6.34 18.36
CA ASP A 276 -13.68 -6.73 17.87
C ASP A 276 -14.10 -5.95 16.60
N ASN A 277 -13.15 -5.78 15.68
CA ASN A 277 -13.24 -4.98 14.45
C ASN A 277 -13.55 -3.48 14.65
N CYS A 278 -13.43 -2.96 15.87
CA CYS A 278 -13.40 -1.54 16.16
C CYS A 278 -11.96 -1.04 16.09
N LEU A 279 -11.54 -0.65 14.88
CA LEU A 279 -10.14 -0.40 14.54
C LEU A 279 -9.95 1.04 14.10
N THR A 280 -8.81 1.63 14.46
CA THR A 280 -8.29 2.86 13.86
C THR A 280 -7.27 2.48 12.80
N TYR A 281 -7.35 3.13 11.65
CA TYR A 281 -6.50 2.91 10.50
C TYR A 281 -5.73 4.19 10.20
N ARG A 282 -4.44 4.03 9.93
CA ARG A 282 -3.55 5.14 9.58
C ARG A 282 -3.01 4.94 8.18
N ARG A 283 -2.95 6.03 7.41
CA ARG A 283 -2.61 5.97 6.00
C ARG A 283 -1.16 5.52 5.83
N ILE A 284 -0.96 4.59 4.90
CA ILE A 284 0.36 4.19 4.41
C ILE A 284 0.40 4.30 2.89
N TYR A 285 1.59 4.28 2.32
CA TYR A 285 1.79 4.34 0.88
C TYR A 285 2.77 3.29 0.41
N LEU A 286 2.62 2.87 -0.84
CA LEU A 286 3.66 2.16 -1.56
C LEU A 286 4.81 3.12 -1.90
N PRO A 287 6.06 2.63 -1.84
CA PRO A 287 7.24 3.41 -2.18
C PRO A 287 7.22 3.85 -3.65
N PRO A 288 7.58 5.11 -3.95
CA PRO A 288 7.88 5.53 -5.32
C PRO A 288 9.06 4.73 -5.88
N ARG A 289 9.04 4.45 -7.19
CA ARG A 289 10.17 3.82 -7.89
C ARG A 289 11.11 4.89 -8.46
N MET A 290 12.41 4.72 -8.25
CA MET A 290 13.46 5.51 -8.89
C MET A 290 14.22 4.67 -9.93
N PRO A 291 14.80 5.29 -10.98
CA PRO A 291 15.60 4.56 -11.98
C PRO A 291 16.84 3.87 -11.42
N SER A 292 17.37 4.38 -10.31
CA SER A 292 18.55 3.84 -9.61
C SER A 292 18.23 2.68 -8.67
N ASP A 293 16.96 2.34 -8.47
CA ASP A 293 16.55 1.29 -7.54
C ASP A 293 17.07 -0.07 -8.02
N LEU A 294 17.62 -0.85 -7.07
CA LEU A 294 18.16 -2.18 -7.33
C LEU A 294 17.11 -3.15 -7.90
N LEU A 295 15.86 -3.02 -7.45
CA LEU A 295 14.70 -3.77 -7.93
C LEU A 295 13.43 -2.94 -7.74
N GLN A 296 12.28 -3.40 -8.25
CA GLN A 296 10.99 -2.72 -8.02
C GLN A 296 10.69 -2.64 -6.50
N PRO A 297 10.60 -1.45 -5.88
CA PRO A 297 10.22 -1.37 -4.48
C PRO A 297 8.74 -1.76 -4.32
N GLY A 298 8.36 -2.19 -3.10
CA GLY A 298 7.01 -2.70 -2.86
C GLY A 298 6.89 -3.54 -1.59
N LEU A 299 5.82 -4.32 -1.51
CA LEU A 299 5.52 -5.16 -0.36
C LEU A 299 6.02 -6.59 -0.57
N PHE A 300 6.49 -7.20 0.50
CA PHE A 300 7.00 -8.56 0.53
C PHE A 300 6.44 -9.29 1.76
N LYS A 301 6.23 -10.58 1.60
CA LYS A 301 5.87 -11.54 2.64
C LYS A 301 7.19 -12.13 3.11
N GLY A 302 7.44 -12.21 4.41
CA GLY A 302 8.74 -12.63 4.95
C GLY A 302 8.62 -13.53 6.17
N THR A 303 9.54 -14.50 6.32
CA THR A 303 9.55 -15.41 7.48
C THR A 303 10.22 -14.77 8.69
N TYR A 304 9.56 -14.79 9.85
CA TYR A 304 10.05 -14.26 11.14
C TYR A 304 10.05 -15.32 12.26
N GLY A 305 10.52 -16.53 11.93
CA GLY A 305 10.70 -17.61 12.89
C GLY A 305 9.38 -17.99 13.57
N SER A 306 9.37 -18.01 14.90
CA SER A 306 8.20 -18.43 15.70
C SER A 306 7.01 -17.46 15.64
N HIS A 307 7.19 -16.27 15.08
CA HIS A 307 6.09 -15.33 14.85
C HIS A 307 5.30 -15.65 13.56
N GLY A 308 5.85 -16.49 12.69
CA GLY A 308 5.26 -16.86 11.40
C GLY A 308 5.67 -15.88 10.29
N LEU A 309 4.75 -15.64 9.35
CA LEU A 309 4.96 -14.70 8.25
C LEU A 309 4.55 -13.28 8.65
N GLU A 310 5.37 -12.31 8.24
CA GLU A 310 5.09 -10.88 8.36
C GLU A 310 5.14 -10.20 6.98
N ILE A 311 4.47 -9.06 6.86
CA ILE A 311 4.48 -8.20 5.67
C ILE A 311 5.49 -7.08 5.91
N VAL A 312 6.45 -6.93 5.02
CA VAL A 312 7.43 -5.85 5.02
C VAL A 312 7.33 -5.02 3.75
N MET A 313 7.66 -3.74 3.85
CA MET A 313 7.73 -2.82 2.73
C MET A 313 9.20 -2.49 2.44
N LEU A 314 9.68 -2.91 1.26
CA LEU A 314 11.01 -2.59 0.76
C LEU A 314 10.98 -1.25 0.00
N SER A 315 11.84 -0.32 0.41
CA SER A 315 11.99 1.01 -0.17
C SER A 315 13.46 1.40 -0.33
N PHE A 316 13.76 2.33 -1.24
CA PHE A 316 15.13 2.76 -1.54
C PHE A 316 15.34 4.23 -1.18
N HIS A 317 16.49 4.52 -0.57
CA HIS A 317 16.86 5.80 0.04
C HIS A 317 18.30 6.12 -0.34
N GLY A 318 18.52 6.52 -1.60
CA GLY A 318 19.87 6.64 -2.14
C GLY A 318 20.59 5.28 -2.16
N PRO A 319 21.77 5.13 -1.53
CA PRO A 319 22.48 3.86 -1.48
C PRO A 319 21.94 2.90 -0.40
N CYS A 320 20.80 3.18 0.23
CA CYS A 320 20.24 2.33 1.28
C CYS A 320 18.94 1.67 0.82
N ALA A 321 18.84 0.35 0.98
CA ALA A 321 17.57 -0.36 0.88
C ALA A 321 17.01 -0.65 2.27
N ARG A 322 15.76 -0.26 2.52
CA ARG A 322 15.11 -0.33 3.84
C ARG A 322 13.86 -1.17 3.78
N ALA A 323 13.74 -2.12 4.72
CA ALA A 323 12.53 -2.91 4.91
C ALA A 323 11.81 -2.48 6.19
N THR A 324 10.60 -1.94 6.07
CA THR A 324 9.76 -1.50 7.19
C THR A 324 8.63 -2.49 7.43
N LYS A 325 8.38 -2.87 8.68
CA LYS A 325 7.29 -3.81 9.02
C LYS A 325 5.92 -3.18 8.83
N LEU A 326 5.05 -3.82 8.05
CA LEU A 326 3.61 -3.48 7.98
C LEU A 326 2.77 -4.35 8.92
N THR A 327 3.17 -5.60 9.06
CA THR A 327 2.80 -6.42 10.21
C THR A 327 4.05 -6.72 11.02
N GLY A 328 3.88 -6.91 12.32
CA GLY A 328 4.98 -7.20 13.20
C GLY A 328 4.57 -8.02 14.40
N ASP A 329 5.44 -8.02 15.38
CA ASP A 329 5.37 -8.90 16.52
C ASP A 329 5.80 -8.16 17.79
N PRO A 330 5.56 -8.74 18.99
CA PRO A 330 5.92 -8.10 20.25
C PRO A 330 7.42 -7.83 20.43
N ASN A 331 8.30 -8.45 19.65
CA ASN A 331 9.72 -8.18 19.68
C ASN A 331 10.05 -6.99 18.79
N VAL A 332 9.69 -7.03 17.50
CA VAL A 332 9.86 -5.90 16.58
C VAL A 332 8.49 -5.52 15.99
N PRO A 333 7.86 -4.47 16.54
CA PRO A 333 6.52 -4.04 16.17
C PRO A 333 6.36 -3.64 14.70
N ALA A 334 5.12 -3.66 14.23
CA ALA A 334 4.72 -2.98 13.01
C ALA A 334 5.11 -1.49 13.05
N GLY A 335 5.53 -0.95 11.91
CA GLY A 335 6.06 0.42 11.76
C GLY A 335 7.57 0.54 11.94
N GLN A 336 8.24 -0.45 12.55
CA GLN A 336 9.68 -0.41 12.76
C GLN A 336 10.49 -0.82 11.52
N LEU A 337 11.69 -0.24 11.40
CA LEU A 337 12.67 -0.58 10.37
C LEU A 337 13.34 -1.91 10.73
N THR A 338 12.94 -2.99 10.06
CA THR A 338 13.44 -4.34 10.38
C THR A 338 14.77 -4.64 9.70
N LEU A 339 15.01 -4.13 8.48
CA LEU A 339 16.27 -4.30 7.76
C LEU A 339 16.73 -2.97 7.16
N ASP A 340 18.04 -2.72 7.19
CA ASP A 340 18.69 -1.58 6.52
C ASP A 340 19.97 -2.09 5.88
N VAL A 341 20.03 -1.98 4.56
CA VAL A 341 21.02 -2.62 3.70
C VAL A 341 21.82 -1.54 2.98
N ASP A 342 23.14 -1.63 3.07
CA ASP A 342 24.07 -0.71 2.43
C ASP A 342 24.44 -1.23 1.04
N LEU A 343 23.87 -0.60 0.02
CA LEU A 343 24.08 -0.99 -1.38
C LEU A 343 25.46 -0.61 -1.92
N ASN A 344 26.23 0.22 -1.20
CA ASN A 344 27.62 0.51 -1.53
C ASN A 344 28.59 -0.54 -0.97
N ARG A 345 28.08 -1.52 -0.19
CA ARG A 345 28.87 -2.58 0.44
C ARG A 345 28.46 -3.95 -0.09
N PRO A 346 28.80 -4.27 -1.35
CA PRO A 346 28.59 -5.61 -1.88
C PRO A 346 29.49 -6.62 -1.14
N VAL A 347 28.92 -7.78 -0.84
CA VAL A 347 29.63 -8.91 -0.23
C VAL A 347 29.89 -9.95 -1.32
N CYS A 348 31.16 -10.22 -1.61
CA CYS A 348 31.53 -11.32 -2.50
C CYS A 348 31.36 -12.65 -1.77
N LEU A 349 30.42 -13.48 -2.22
CA LEU A 349 30.28 -14.83 -1.67
C LEU A 349 31.47 -15.71 -2.06
N PRO A 350 31.97 -16.55 -1.15
CA PRO A 350 32.97 -17.55 -1.50
C PRO A 350 32.33 -18.71 -2.28
N ASP A 351 33.11 -19.73 -2.65
CA ASP A 351 32.57 -20.92 -3.29
C ASP A 351 31.57 -21.69 -2.38
N LEU A 352 30.85 -22.65 -2.95
CA LEU A 352 29.82 -23.42 -2.25
C LEU A 352 30.32 -24.21 -1.03
N VAL A 353 31.60 -24.58 -0.99
CA VAL A 353 32.17 -25.31 0.15
C VAL A 353 32.33 -24.35 1.34
N HIS A 354 32.87 -23.17 1.06
CA HIS A 354 33.12 -22.12 2.04
C HIS A 354 31.83 -21.41 2.49
N GLN A 355 30.82 -21.27 1.62
CA GLN A 355 29.49 -20.78 1.99
C GLN A 355 28.82 -21.63 3.08
N ARG A 356 29.19 -22.92 3.20
CA ARG A 356 28.66 -23.80 4.25
C ARG A 356 29.22 -23.51 5.65
N SER A 357 30.29 -22.72 5.78
CA SER A 357 30.84 -22.31 7.08
C SER A 357 30.23 -21.00 7.57
N ILE A 358 29.55 -21.04 8.71
CA ILE A 358 29.01 -19.84 9.35
C ILE A 358 30.11 -18.95 9.91
N GLU A 359 31.26 -19.54 10.28
CA GLU A 359 32.44 -18.82 10.78
C GLU A 359 33.05 -17.95 9.66
N GLU A 360 33.17 -18.50 8.46
CA GLU A 360 33.71 -17.76 7.33
C GLU A 360 32.77 -16.64 6.87
N LEU A 361 31.47 -16.92 6.77
CA LEU A 361 30.49 -15.89 6.46
C LEU A 361 30.46 -14.79 7.52
N SER A 362 30.48 -15.17 8.80
CA SER A 362 30.55 -14.22 9.93
C SER A 362 31.78 -13.34 9.82
N ARG A 363 32.96 -13.90 9.51
CA ARG A 363 34.20 -13.13 9.35
C ARG A 363 34.08 -12.07 8.26
N LEU A 364 33.50 -12.41 7.10
CA LEU A 364 33.31 -11.47 5.99
C LEU A 364 32.39 -10.31 6.39
N VAL A 365 31.22 -10.63 6.91
CA VAL A 365 30.19 -9.63 7.23
C VAL A 365 30.60 -8.77 8.44
N LEU A 366 31.24 -9.35 9.45
CA LEU A 366 31.75 -8.58 10.60
C LEU A 366 32.91 -7.67 10.20
N GLY A 367 33.78 -8.09 9.28
CA GLY A 367 34.80 -7.19 8.71
C GLY A 367 34.18 -5.95 8.08
N MET A 368 33.12 -6.13 7.28
CA MET A 368 32.37 -5.01 6.69
C MET A 368 31.63 -4.17 7.73
N HIS A 369 31.11 -4.81 8.79
CA HIS A 369 30.49 -4.11 9.91
C HIS A 369 31.47 -3.17 10.62
N GLU A 370 32.70 -3.62 10.88
CA GLU A 370 33.74 -2.81 11.49
C GLU A 370 34.18 -1.63 10.60
N GLU A 371 34.28 -1.84 9.29
CA GLU A 371 34.55 -0.77 8.32
C GLU A 371 33.44 0.28 8.33
N ALA A 372 32.18 -0.16 8.25
CA ALA A 372 31.02 0.73 8.31
C ALA A 372 30.96 1.53 9.61
N GLN A 373 31.27 0.92 10.77
CA GLN A 373 31.32 1.63 12.04
C GLN A 373 32.45 2.67 12.10
N ARG A 374 33.62 2.36 11.53
CA ARG A 374 34.75 3.30 11.47
C ARG A 374 34.44 4.54 10.65
N GLU A 375 33.76 4.38 9.52
CA GLU A 375 33.35 5.51 8.65
C GLU A 375 32.32 6.41 9.33
N VAL A 376 31.37 5.84 10.08
CA VAL A 376 30.39 6.62 10.85
C VAL A 376 31.05 7.39 12.00
N GLN A 377 32.09 6.83 12.62
CA GLN A 377 32.82 7.48 13.72
C GLN A 377 33.82 8.54 13.24
N ASN A 378 34.32 8.46 12.00
CA ASN A 378 35.29 9.40 11.42
C ASN A 378 34.85 9.89 10.02
N PRO A 379 33.86 10.80 9.92
CA PRO A 379 33.33 11.28 8.64
C PRO A 379 34.30 12.10 7.78
N ASP A 380 35.44 12.55 8.33
CA ASP A 380 36.43 13.40 7.64
C ASP A 380 37.53 12.63 6.86
N VAL A 381 37.48 11.30 6.79
CA VAL A 381 38.47 10.49 6.05
C VAL A 381 37.78 9.71 4.92
N ALA A 382 37.23 10.45 3.95
CA ALA A 382 36.91 9.85 2.65
C ALA A 382 38.22 9.53 1.90
N PRO A 383 38.34 8.39 1.18
CA PRO A 383 39.52 8.15 0.36
C PRO A 383 39.54 9.16 -0.80
N GLN A 384 40.55 10.01 -0.82
CA GLN A 384 40.90 10.81 -2.00
C GLN A 384 41.36 9.87 -3.12
N GLY A 385 40.41 9.44 -3.94
CA GLY A 385 40.66 8.77 -5.22
C GLY A 385 40.23 9.69 -6.36
N ALA A 386 41.23 10.21 -7.09
CA ALA A 386 41.11 11.01 -8.32
C ALA A 386 40.74 12.50 -8.15
N ALA A 387 41.68 13.28 -7.62
CA ALA A 387 41.87 14.67 -8.05
C ALA A 387 43.23 14.77 -8.76
N SER A 388 43.20 14.80 -10.10
CA SER A 388 44.26 15.43 -10.87
C SER A 388 43.79 16.86 -11.19
N GLU A 389 44.16 17.80 -10.32
CA GLU A 389 44.15 19.22 -10.65
C GLU A 389 45.26 19.51 -11.66
N GLY A 390 44.88 20.20 -12.73
CA GLY A 390 45.79 20.86 -13.66
C GLY A 390 45.05 22.04 -14.29
N ALA A 391 44.95 23.14 -13.55
CA ALA A 391 44.17 24.30 -13.91
C ALA A 391 45.05 25.43 -14.50
N VAL A 392 44.74 25.78 -15.75
CA VAL A 392 44.70 27.11 -16.42
C VAL A 392 45.93 28.02 -16.55
N ALA A 393 46.26 28.36 -17.81
CA ALA A 393 46.40 29.72 -18.41
C ALA A 393 47.02 29.51 -19.81
N GLY A 394 46.64 30.07 -20.96
CA GLY A 394 45.91 31.27 -21.36
C GLY A 394 46.65 31.80 -22.61
N GLY A 395 45.98 32.09 -23.73
CA GLY A 395 46.64 32.78 -24.87
C GLY A 395 46.13 32.47 -26.27
N ALA A 396 45.69 33.54 -26.95
CA ALA A 396 45.19 33.73 -28.31
C ALA A 396 45.95 33.07 -29.50
N GLY A 397 45.20 32.85 -30.60
CA GLY A 397 45.60 33.34 -31.93
C GLY A 397 46.07 32.34 -33.01
N ALA A 398 45.20 32.18 -34.02
CA ALA A 398 45.46 32.07 -35.48
C ALA A 398 46.37 30.96 -36.11
N ALA A 399 45.74 30.21 -37.03
CA ALA A 399 46.12 29.89 -38.43
C ALA A 399 47.35 29.03 -38.80
N GLY A 400 47.14 28.15 -39.80
CA GLY A 400 48.17 27.52 -40.67
C GLY A 400 48.18 25.98 -40.61
N LEU A 401 47.44 25.27 -41.49
CA LEU A 401 47.83 24.70 -42.79
C LEU A 401 48.98 23.65 -42.78
N GLU A 402 48.62 22.47 -43.33
CA GLU A 402 49.43 21.57 -44.19
C GLU A 402 50.58 20.76 -43.54
N SER A 403 50.91 19.51 -43.92
CA SER A 403 50.39 18.53 -44.87
C SER A 403 51.06 17.17 -44.61
N ALA A 404 50.37 16.10 -45.01
CA ALA A 404 50.83 14.81 -45.57
C ALA A 404 52.10 14.09 -45.05
N MET A 405 51.97 12.80 -44.72
CA MET A 405 52.21 11.72 -45.70
C MET A 405 51.85 10.34 -45.12
N GLU A 406 51.39 9.51 -46.04
CA GLU A 406 50.79 8.19 -45.89
C GLU A 406 51.82 7.07 -45.66
N ALA A 407 51.42 6.04 -44.93
CA ALA A 407 51.78 4.65 -45.26
C ALA A 407 50.64 3.72 -44.81
N GLN A 408 49.99 3.11 -45.79
CA GLN A 408 48.92 2.13 -45.64
C GLN A 408 49.49 0.76 -45.29
N SER A 409 48.86 0.03 -44.38
CA SER A 409 48.64 -1.42 -44.53
C SER A 409 47.65 -1.96 -43.47
N GLU A 410 46.45 -2.27 -43.95
CA GLU A 410 45.56 -3.37 -43.60
C GLU A 410 45.12 -3.65 -42.14
N SER A 411 43.79 -3.56 -41.98
CA SER A 411 42.91 -3.87 -40.86
C SER A 411 43.11 -5.26 -40.25
N PRO A 412 42.81 -5.43 -38.94
CA PRO A 412 41.53 -6.04 -38.60
C PRO A 412 40.78 -5.31 -37.47
N GLN A 413 39.46 -5.50 -37.47
CA GLN A 413 38.44 -4.78 -36.71
C GLN A 413 38.72 -4.56 -35.21
N PRO A 414 38.30 -3.41 -34.63
CA PRO A 414 38.11 -3.30 -33.18
C PRO A 414 36.77 -3.96 -32.81
N GLY A 415 36.84 -4.99 -31.97
CA GLY A 415 35.66 -5.62 -31.38
C GLY A 415 34.84 -4.61 -30.55
N PRO A 416 33.53 -4.85 -30.36
CA PRO A 416 32.69 -3.95 -29.60
C PRO A 416 33.08 -4.02 -28.13
N SER A 417 33.74 -2.96 -27.65
CA SER A 417 33.81 -2.63 -26.25
C SER A 417 32.42 -2.19 -25.78
N SER A 418 31.60 -3.15 -25.40
CA SER A 418 30.40 -2.96 -24.58
C SER A 418 29.91 -4.29 -24.04
N SER A 419 30.59 -4.85 -23.04
CA SER A 419 29.95 -5.82 -22.15
C SER A 419 29.43 -5.06 -20.94
N SER A 420 28.20 -4.57 -21.05
CA SER A 420 27.31 -4.48 -19.90
C SER A 420 27.31 -5.87 -19.24
N ALA A 421 28.08 -6.03 -18.17
CA ALA A 421 28.06 -7.24 -17.38
C ALA A 421 26.66 -7.32 -16.74
N SER A 422 25.75 -8.03 -17.40
CA SER A 422 24.62 -8.64 -16.72
C SER A 422 25.22 -9.43 -15.56
N SER A 423 24.93 -9.05 -14.32
CA SER A 423 25.36 -9.78 -13.12
C SER A 423 24.88 -11.22 -13.26
N GLU A 424 25.74 -12.13 -13.70
CA GLU A 424 25.41 -13.54 -13.84
C GLU A 424 25.10 -14.10 -12.46
N ALA A 425 23.99 -14.82 -12.35
CA ALA A 425 23.59 -15.43 -11.09
C ALA A 425 24.64 -16.47 -10.66
N GLN A 426 25.06 -16.44 -9.40
CA GLN A 426 26.02 -17.39 -8.83
C GLN A 426 25.32 -18.41 -7.93
N PRO A 427 25.86 -19.63 -7.76
CA PRO A 427 25.32 -20.62 -6.83
C PRO A 427 25.28 -20.13 -5.38
N PHE A 428 24.22 -20.51 -4.67
CA PHE A 428 23.97 -20.10 -3.28
C PHE A 428 23.56 -21.30 -2.41
N VAL A 429 24.14 -21.38 -1.21
CA VAL A 429 23.73 -22.32 -0.17
C VAL A 429 23.85 -21.67 1.21
N LEU A 430 22.88 -21.93 2.09
CA LEU A 430 22.95 -21.46 3.46
C LEU A 430 24.08 -22.16 4.24
N PRO A 431 24.76 -21.44 5.16
CA PRO A 431 25.72 -22.05 6.07
C PRO A 431 25.09 -23.15 6.93
N LEU A 432 25.90 -24.16 7.28
CA LEU A 432 25.47 -25.22 8.19
C LEU A 432 25.14 -24.62 9.57
N GLY A 433 24.02 -25.05 10.14
CA GLY A 433 23.53 -24.55 11.42
C GLY A 433 22.71 -23.26 11.34
N VAL A 434 22.57 -22.65 10.15
CA VAL A 434 21.60 -21.55 9.95
C VAL A 434 20.20 -22.14 9.82
N MET A 435 19.33 -21.74 10.74
CA MET A 435 17.93 -22.15 10.79
C MET A 435 17.13 -21.45 9.69
N THR A 436 16.33 -22.19 8.94
CA THR A 436 15.35 -21.62 8.00
C THR A 436 14.00 -22.29 8.17
N ARG A 437 12.92 -21.52 8.04
CA ARG A 437 11.55 -22.05 8.02
C ARG A 437 11.19 -22.63 6.65
N ASN A 438 11.81 -22.12 5.59
CA ASN A 438 11.63 -22.60 4.23
C ASN A 438 12.82 -23.46 3.83
N GLU A 439 12.62 -24.78 3.76
CA GLU A 439 13.65 -25.68 3.23
C GLU A 439 13.85 -25.49 1.70
N VAL A 440 12.81 -25.01 1.03
CA VAL A 440 12.82 -24.64 -0.38
C VAL A 440 13.06 -23.13 -0.50
N TYR A 441 14.27 -22.77 -0.92
CA TYR A 441 14.69 -21.41 -1.25
C TYR A 441 15.54 -21.43 -2.55
N PRO A 442 15.65 -20.30 -3.27
CA PRO A 442 16.43 -20.24 -4.50
C PRO A 442 17.90 -20.64 -4.29
N ARG A 443 18.44 -21.45 -5.20
CA ARG A 443 19.81 -22.00 -5.12
C ARG A 443 20.85 -21.18 -5.88
N THR A 444 20.44 -20.00 -6.34
CA THR A 444 21.29 -19.04 -7.05
C THR A 444 20.92 -17.63 -6.61
N CYS A 445 21.89 -16.75 -6.43
CA CYS A 445 21.67 -15.34 -6.12
C CYS A 445 22.38 -14.43 -7.13
N LYS A 446 21.83 -13.24 -7.36
CA LYS A 446 22.43 -12.21 -8.22
C LYS A 446 23.52 -11.43 -7.48
N MET A 447 23.20 -10.94 -6.29
CA MET A 447 24.04 -10.03 -5.52
C MET A 447 23.84 -10.25 -4.02
N CYS A 448 24.86 -9.89 -3.22
CA CYS A 448 24.76 -9.86 -1.77
C CYS A 448 25.32 -8.55 -1.24
N PHE A 449 24.72 -8.03 -0.17
CA PHE A 449 25.10 -6.76 0.43
C PHE A 449 25.16 -6.89 1.94
N TYR A 450 26.04 -6.10 2.55
CA TYR A 450 26.03 -5.91 4.00
C TYR A 450 24.75 -5.20 4.42
N GLY A 451 24.16 -5.65 5.52
CA GLY A 451 23.02 -4.97 6.13
C GLY A 451 22.94 -5.22 7.63
N THR A 452 21.99 -4.54 8.26
CA THR A 452 21.70 -4.70 9.69
C THR A 452 20.22 -4.96 9.92
N GLY A 453 19.93 -5.95 10.75
CA GLY A 453 18.59 -6.30 11.19
C GLY A 453 18.30 -5.71 12.56
N LEU A 454 17.11 -5.17 12.77
CA LEU A 454 16.66 -4.75 14.11
C LEU A 454 16.15 -5.96 14.88
N ILE A 455 16.67 -6.17 16.09
CA ILE A 455 16.19 -7.17 17.05
C ILE A 455 15.85 -6.47 18.37
N ALA A 456 14.99 -7.09 19.18
CA ALA A 456 14.71 -6.64 20.54
C ALA A 456 14.14 -7.78 21.39
N GLY A 457 14.20 -7.61 22.70
CA GLY A 457 13.47 -8.45 23.65
C GLY A 457 11.96 -8.26 23.53
N HIS A 458 11.19 -9.16 24.15
CA HIS A 458 9.73 -9.08 24.17
C HIS A 458 9.25 -7.72 24.73
N GLY A 459 8.23 -7.14 24.11
CA GLY A 459 7.75 -5.79 24.42
C GLY A 459 8.65 -4.69 23.85
N PHE A 460 9.36 -4.98 22.75
CA PHE A 460 10.32 -4.08 22.10
C PHE A 460 11.37 -3.52 23.07
N THR A 461 11.89 -4.38 23.95
CA THR A 461 12.83 -3.99 24.99
C THR A 461 14.27 -4.05 24.51
N SER A 462 15.06 -3.02 24.81
CA SER A 462 16.48 -2.90 24.42
C SER A 462 16.72 -3.19 22.93
N PRO A 463 16.07 -2.44 22.01
CA PRO A 463 16.24 -2.68 20.58
C PRO A 463 17.67 -2.37 20.14
N GLU A 464 18.24 -3.26 19.32
CA GLU A 464 19.59 -3.12 18.79
C GLU A 464 19.68 -3.63 17.35
N ARG A 465 20.67 -3.11 16.61
CA ARG A 465 20.91 -3.52 15.23
C ARG A 465 22.04 -4.53 15.17
N THR A 466 21.77 -5.70 14.62
CA THR A 466 22.74 -6.77 14.47
C THR A 466 23.15 -6.93 13.01
N PRO A 467 24.43 -7.25 12.73
CA PRO A 467 24.93 -7.40 11.37
C PRO A 467 24.35 -8.66 10.70
N GLY A 468 24.17 -8.57 9.38
CA GLY A 468 23.67 -9.66 8.57
C GLY A 468 23.99 -9.52 7.10
N LEU A 469 23.66 -10.56 6.34
CA LEU A 469 23.87 -10.62 4.90
C LEU A 469 22.52 -10.51 4.19
N PHE A 470 22.31 -9.46 3.41
CA PHE A 470 21.22 -9.38 2.45
C PHE A 470 21.59 -10.15 1.17
N VAL A 471 20.68 -10.98 0.67
CA VAL A 471 20.87 -11.82 -0.51
C VAL A 471 19.76 -11.54 -1.51
N LEU A 472 20.10 -11.02 -2.68
CA LEU A 472 19.16 -10.82 -3.78
C LEU A 472 19.11 -12.06 -4.67
N PHE A 473 17.97 -12.75 -4.74
CA PHE A 473 17.82 -13.92 -5.60
C PHE A 473 17.38 -13.53 -7.01
N ASP A 474 16.31 -12.74 -7.12
CA ASP A 474 15.76 -12.24 -8.38
C ASP A 474 14.94 -10.95 -8.15
N GLU A 475 14.08 -10.57 -9.10
CA GLU A 475 13.27 -9.34 -8.99
C GLU A 475 12.22 -9.39 -7.88
N ASP A 476 11.80 -10.58 -7.47
CA ASP A 476 10.66 -10.82 -6.58
C ASP A 476 11.05 -11.53 -5.28
N HIS A 477 12.28 -12.00 -5.17
CA HIS A 477 12.77 -12.75 -4.01
C HIS A 477 14.09 -12.20 -3.47
N PHE A 478 14.16 -12.03 -2.16
CA PHE A 478 15.39 -11.76 -1.43
C PHE A 478 15.41 -12.50 -0.10
N GLY A 479 16.58 -12.56 0.52
CA GLY A 479 16.77 -13.17 1.83
C GLY A 479 17.65 -12.32 2.74
N PHE A 480 17.59 -12.59 4.03
CA PHE A 480 18.47 -12.00 5.02
C PHE A 480 18.97 -13.05 6.01
N ILE A 481 20.29 -13.17 6.15
CA ILE A 481 20.94 -14.04 7.13
C ILE A 481 21.25 -13.21 8.38
N TRP A 482 20.60 -13.54 9.49
CA TRP A 482 20.82 -12.98 10.81
C TRP A 482 21.96 -13.73 11.48
N LEU A 483 23.15 -13.12 11.57
CA LEU A 483 24.36 -13.83 12.01
C LEU A 483 24.28 -14.27 13.47
N GLU A 484 23.93 -13.35 14.36
CA GLU A 484 23.86 -13.63 15.81
C GLU A 484 22.79 -14.67 16.15
N LEU A 485 21.68 -14.64 15.41
CA LEU A 485 20.56 -15.57 15.60
C LEU A 485 20.76 -16.90 14.88
N LYS A 486 21.78 -17.02 14.01
CA LYS A 486 21.97 -18.14 13.07
C LYS A 486 20.65 -18.49 12.37
N SER A 487 19.99 -17.48 11.82
CA SER A 487 18.64 -17.61 11.24
C SER A 487 18.61 -17.01 9.84
N PHE A 488 17.76 -17.54 8.97
CA PHE A 488 17.52 -17.04 7.63
C PHE A 488 16.05 -16.66 7.43
N SER A 489 15.82 -15.42 7.02
CA SER A 489 14.51 -14.93 6.58
C SER A 489 14.45 -14.91 5.06
N LEU A 490 13.45 -15.59 4.48
CA LEU A 490 13.14 -15.53 3.05
C LEU A 490 11.98 -14.57 2.82
N TYR A 491 12.07 -13.77 1.75
CA TYR A 491 11.06 -12.79 1.36
C TYR A 491 10.63 -12.99 -0.09
N SER A 492 9.32 -12.96 -0.32
CA SER A 492 8.69 -13.06 -1.65
C SER A 492 7.70 -11.92 -1.86
N ARG A 493 7.71 -11.34 -3.06
CA ARG A 493 6.91 -10.16 -3.41
C ARG A 493 5.40 -10.42 -3.26
N LEU A 494 4.68 -9.44 -2.77
CA LEU A 494 3.22 -9.36 -2.86
C LEU A 494 2.83 -8.79 -4.23
N THR A 495 2.11 -9.58 -5.03
CA THR A 495 1.77 -9.25 -6.42
C THR A 495 0.36 -8.69 -6.61
N ASP A 496 -0.46 -8.66 -5.55
CA ASP A 496 -1.80 -8.07 -5.58
C ASP A 496 -1.78 -6.59 -5.98
N ARG A 497 -2.74 -6.20 -6.83
CA ARG A 497 -2.90 -4.82 -7.25
C ARG A 497 -3.60 -4.01 -6.15
N LEU A 498 -2.85 -3.12 -5.50
CA LEU A 498 -3.37 -2.22 -4.47
C LEU A 498 -3.73 -0.86 -5.07
N ALA A 499 -5.03 -0.61 -5.28
CA ALA A 499 -5.54 0.67 -5.80
C ALA A 499 -5.32 1.83 -4.81
N HIS A 500 -5.13 3.05 -5.33
CA HIS A 500 -4.93 4.29 -4.55
C HIS A 500 -3.82 4.20 -3.49
N ALA A 501 -2.80 3.38 -3.74
CA ALA A 501 -1.78 3.05 -2.74
C ALA A 501 -0.47 3.85 -2.88
N TYR A 502 -0.20 4.49 -4.02
CA TYR A 502 1.06 5.20 -4.25
C TYR A 502 1.12 6.54 -3.52
N ALA A 503 2.29 6.87 -2.98
CA ALA A 503 2.54 8.19 -2.43
C ALA A 503 2.47 9.25 -3.54
N PRO A 504 1.97 10.47 -3.23
CA PRO A 504 1.99 11.58 -4.19
C PRO A 504 3.40 11.96 -4.65
N ASP A 505 4.37 11.87 -3.72
CA ASP A 505 5.77 12.21 -3.91
C ASP A 505 6.62 11.51 -2.83
N MET A 506 7.96 11.58 -2.96
CA MET A 506 8.88 10.98 -2.01
C MET A 506 8.81 11.64 -0.63
N GLU A 507 8.59 12.95 -0.55
CA GLU A 507 8.50 13.67 0.73
C GLU A 507 7.33 13.14 1.59
N ARG A 508 6.18 12.89 0.97
CA ARG A 508 5.01 12.27 1.59
C ARG A 508 5.27 10.85 2.04
N PHE A 509 6.01 10.08 1.24
CA PHE A 509 6.42 8.72 1.62
C PHE A 509 7.33 8.73 2.85
N GLU A 510 8.35 9.59 2.87
CA GLU A 510 9.26 9.75 4.01
C GLU A 510 8.55 10.24 5.28
N ALA A 511 7.63 11.20 5.13
CA ALA A 511 6.82 11.68 6.25
C ALA A 511 5.95 10.56 6.85
N MET A 512 5.39 9.70 6.00
CA MET A 512 4.61 8.53 6.41
C MET A 512 5.48 7.52 7.17
N LEU A 513 6.68 7.20 6.68
CA LEU A 513 7.61 6.30 7.37
C LEU A 513 8.00 6.79 8.77
N ARG A 514 8.31 8.08 8.92
CA ARG A 514 8.61 8.68 10.24
C ARG A 514 7.41 8.58 11.19
N ASN A 515 6.21 8.82 10.68
CA ASN A 515 4.99 8.68 11.47
C ASN A 515 4.80 7.23 11.92
N MET A 516 4.95 6.25 11.02
CA MET A 516 4.82 4.83 11.36
C MET A 516 5.73 4.42 12.52
N GLN A 517 7.00 4.81 12.48
CA GLN A 517 7.97 4.49 13.53
C GLN A 517 7.58 5.10 14.88
N SER A 518 7.02 6.31 14.87
CA SER A 518 6.57 7.01 16.09
C SER A 518 5.33 6.41 16.76
N TRP A 519 4.57 5.57 16.05
CA TRP A 519 3.35 4.97 16.59
C TRP A 519 3.63 3.81 17.54
N THR A 520 4.78 3.16 17.37
CA THR A 520 5.16 1.94 18.08
C THR A 520 6.52 2.03 18.75
N SER A 521 7.11 3.23 18.78
CA SER A 521 8.34 3.59 19.50
C SER A 521 8.15 3.72 21.00
#